data_AF-A0AAV8WRT2-F1
#
_entry.id   AF-A0AAV8WRT2-F1
#
_cell.length_a   1.000
_cell.length_b   1.000
_cell.length_c   1.000
_cell.angle_alpha   90.00
_cell.angle_beta   90.00
_cell.angle_gamma   90.00
#
_symmetry.space_group_name_H-M   'P 1'
#
loop_
_entity.id
_entity.type
_entity.pdbx_description
1 polymer ?
#
loop_
_entity_poly.entity_id
_entity_poly.type
_entity_poly.pdbx_seq_one_letter_code
_entity_poly.pdbx_strand_id
1 'polypeptide(L)'
;MYFVHYLEELKDSELQLKIRDVYERACTIHHLKKPSLHLQWAMFEESVENCNRAAEILVNLEKSVPNVLQIAYRRINLERRRGGS
;
A
#
# COMPACT_ATOMS: atom_id res chain seq x y z
N MET A 1 -14.19 12.85 -15.03
CA MET A 1 -13.80 11.46 -14.70
C MET A 1 -12.30 11.40 -14.32
N TYR A 2 -11.85 12.24 -13.38
CA TYR A 2 -10.40 12.40 -13.07
C TYR A 2 -9.76 11.15 -12.45
N PHE A 3 -10.53 10.39 -11.68
CA PHE A 3 -10.03 9.20 -11.00
C PHE A 3 -9.66 8.08 -11.98
N VAL A 4 -10.41 7.93 -13.09
CA VAL A 4 -10.13 6.89 -14.09
C VAL A 4 -8.84 7.22 -14.86
N HIS A 5 -8.65 8.47 -15.28
CA HIS A 5 -7.40 8.87 -15.94
C HIS A 5 -6.19 8.76 -15.01
N TYR A 6 -6.33 9.14 -13.73
CA TYR A 6 -5.26 8.92 -12.76
C TYR A 6 -4.93 7.41 -12.59
N LEU A 7 -5.94 6.54 -12.55
CA LEU A 7 -5.74 5.09 -12.51
C LEU A 7 -5.12 4.53 -13.81
N GLU A 8 -5.42 5.13 -14.97
CA GLU A 8 -4.81 4.77 -16.25
C GLU A 8 -3.36 5.25 -16.35
N GLU A 9 -3.05 6.45 -15.87
CA GLU A 9 -1.68 6.96 -15.73
C GLU A 9 -0.86 6.08 -14.78
N LEU A 10 -1.48 5.60 -13.70
CA LEU A 10 -0.87 4.61 -12.81
C LEU A 10 -0.56 3.28 -13.50
N LYS A 11 -1.00 3.00 -14.74
CA LYS A 11 -0.57 1.82 -15.52
C LYS A 11 0.76 2.03 -16.27
N ASP A 12 1.28 3.26 -16.33
CA ASP A 12 2.62 3.51 -16.86
C ASP A 12 3.66 2.90 -15.91
N SER A 13 4.36 1.88 -16.40
CA SER A 13 5.37 1.13 -15.64
C SER A 13 6.49 2.04 -15.12
N GLU A 14 6.90 3.06 -15.86
CA GLU A 14 7.96 3.98 -15.41
C GLU A 14 7.46 4.88 -14.27
N LEU A 15 6.21 5.36 -14.37
CA LEU A 15 5.58 6.16 -13.33
C LEU A 15 5.34 5.32 -12.05
N GLN A 16 4.90 4.07 -12.19
CA GLN A 16 4.73 3.15 -11.06
C GLN A 16 6.05 2.94 -10.29
N LEU A 17 7.16 2.75 -11.01
CA LEU A 17 8.48 2.59 -10.39
C LEU A 17 8.88 3.83 -9.58
N LYS A 18 8.66 5.04 -10.14
CA LYS A 18 8.93 6.30 -9.44
C LYS A 18 8.05 6.48 -8.21
N ILE A 19 6.75 6.18 -8.31
CA ILE A 19 5.82 6.27 -7.18
C ILE A 19 6.21 5.27 -6.08
N ARG A 20 6.58 4.04 -6.46
CA ARG A 20 7.08 3.02 -5.53
C ARG A 20 8.32 3.50 -4.77
N ASP A 21 9.32 4.04 -5.47
CA ASP A 21 10.54 4.58 -4.85
C ASP A 21 10.22 5.68 -3.83
N VAL A 22 9.32 6.61 -4.19
CA VAL A 22 8.90 7.68 -3.29
C VAL A 22 8.23 7.14 -2.04
N TYR A 23 7.28 6.20 -2.17
CA TYR A 23 6.63 5.59 -1.01
C TYR A 23 7.60 4.80 -0.15
N GLU A 24 8.50 4.04 -0.77
CA GLU A 24 9.50 3.24 -0.06
C GLU A 24 10.40 4.13 0.79
N ARG A 25 11.03 5.16 0.20
CA ARG A 25 11.88 6.09 0.97
C ARG A 25 11.08 6.86 2.02
N ALA A 26 9.88 7.32 1.70
CA ALA A 26 9.06 8.06 2.66
C ALA A 26 8.68 7.19 3.86
N CYS A 27 8.31 5.92 3.66
CA CYS A 27 7.89 5.02 4.72
C CYS A 27 9.06 4.40 5.49
N THR A 28 10.19 4.13 4.83
CA THR A 28 11.34 3.42 5.44
C THR A 28 12.44 4.33 6.00
N ILE A 29 12.48 5.60 5.60
CA ILE A 29 13.51 6.56 6.06
C ILE A 29 12.88 7.67 6.90
N HIS A 30 11.83 8.31 6.39
CA HIS A 30 11.34 9.57 6.96
C HIS A 30 10.15 9.41 7.91
N HIS A 31 9.23 8.48 7.63
CA HIS A 31 7.92 8.43 8.27
C HIS A 31 7.55 7.03 8.78
N LEU A 32 8.52 6.32 9.37
CA LEU A 32 8.44 4.94 9.91
C LEU A 32 7.20 4.60 10.77
N LYS A 33 6.63 5.60 11.45
CA LYS A 33 5.50 5.43 12.37
C LYS A 33 4.23 6.13 11.91
N LYS A 34 4.19 6.68 10.69
CA LYS A 34 3.02 7.39 10.15
C LYS A 34 2.10 6.39 9.44
N PRO A 35 1.01 5.92 10.08
CA PRO A 35 0.24 4.79 9.55
C PRO A 35 -0.53 5.15 8.29
N SER A 36 -1.04 6.39 8.20
CA SER A 36 -1.78 6.86 7.03
C SER A 36 -0.98 6.75 5.74
N LEU A 37 0.32 7.05 5.79
CA LEU A 37 1.20 6.98 4.62
C LEU A 37 1.49 5.53 4.20
N HIS A 38 1.74 4.65 5.18
CA HIS A 38 1.94 3.23 4.92
C HIS A 38 0.67 2.56 4.37
N LEU A 39 -0.51 2.98 4.85
CA LEU A 39 -1.79 2.52 4.32
C LEU A 39 -2.01 2.99 2.87
N GLN A 40 -1.60 4.22 2.52
CA GLN A 40 -1.61 4.70 1.14
C GLN A 40 -0.67 3.90 0.24
N TRP A 41 0.53 3.59 0.72
CA TRP A 41 1.47 2.75 -0.01
C TRP A 41 0.92 1.34 -0.25
N ALA A 42 0.36 0.69 0.76
CA ALA A 42 -0.24 -0.63 0.61
C ALA A 42 -1.42 -0.64 -0.38
N MET A 43 -2.23 0.42 -0.40
CA MET A 43 -3.30 0.59 -1.40
C MET A 43 -2.73 0.75 -2.82
N PHE A 44 -1.65 1.51 -2.98
CA PHE A 44 -0.99 1.67 -4.27
C PHE A 44 -0.47 0.34 -4.79
N GLU A 45 0.26 -0.43 -3.97
CA GLU A 45 0.77 -1.75 -4.39
C GLU A 45 -0.37 -2.72 -4.76
N GLU A 46 -1.47 -2.71 -4.01
CA GLU A 46 -2.67 -3.49 -4.37
C GLU A 46 -3.28 -3.02 -5.71
N SER A 47 -3.31 -1.71 -5.97
CA SER A 47 -3.88 -1.16 -7.22
C SER A 47 -3.07 -1.48 -8.47
N VAL A 48 -1.77 -1.76 -8.31
CA VAL A 48 -0.87 -2.21 -9.40
C VAL A 48 -0.66 -3.73 -9.37
N GLU A 49 -1.61 -4.46 -8.79
CA GLU A 49 -1.65 -5.93 -8.71
C GLU A 49 -0.51 -6.58 -7.90
N ASN A 50 0.22 -5.80 -7.10
CA ASN A 50 1.29 -6.27 -6.22
C ASN A 50 0.78 -6.57 -4.80
N CYS A 51 -0.18 -7.49 -4.70
CA CYS A 51 -0.82 -7.87 -3.45
C CYS A 51 0.15 -8.40 -2.38
N ASN A 52 1.24 -9.05 -2.80
CA ASN A 52 2.27 -9.58 -1.89
C ASN A 52 2.99 -8.45 -1.16
N ARG A 53 3.39 -7.39 -1.88
CA ARG A 53 4.05 -6.23 -1.28
C ARG A 53 3.10 -5.44 -0.39
N ALA A 54 1.83 -5.29 -0.81
CA ALA A 54 0.81 -4.67 0.03
C ALA A 54 0.66 -5.39 1.38
N ALA A 55 0.66 -6.73 1.38
CA ALA A 55 0.59 -7.53 2.61
C ALA A 55 1.82 -7.33 3.50
N GLU A 56 3.02 -7.33 2.91
CA GLU A 56 4.28 -7.08 3.63
C GLU A 56 4.27 -5.71 4.33
N ILE A 57 3.85 -4.65 3.62
CA ILE A 57 3.75 -3.30 4.17
C ILE A 57 2.80 -3.27 5.38
N LEU A 58 1.64 -3.90 5.27
CA LEU A 58 0.66 -3.93 6.37
C LEU A 58 1.17 -4.73 7.58
N VAL A 59 1.89 -5.83 7.36
CA VAL A 59 2.53 -6.61 8.44
C VAL A 59 3.61 -5.77 9.14
N ASN A 60 4.46 -5.10 8.38
CA ASN A 60 5.52 -4.25 8.94
C ASN A 60 4.94 -3.05 9.68
N LEU A 61 3.87 -2.46 9.17
CA LEU A 61 3.19 -1.36 9.83
C LEU A 61 2.55 -1.79 11.16
N GLU A 62 1.92 -2.96 11.22
CA GLU A 62 1.36 -3.50 12.47
C GLU A 62 2.45 -3.75 13.53
N LYS A 63 3.61 -4.26 13.12
CA LYS A 63 4.76 -4.42 14.02
C LYS A 63 5.29 -3.07 14.54
N SER A 64 5.30 -2.04 13.70
CA SER A 64 5.78 -0.69 14.05
C SER A 64 4.79 0.08 14.92
N VAL A 65 3.49 -0.09 14.68
CA VAL A 65 2.40 0.61 15.36
C VAL A 65 1.28 -0.39 15.73
N PRO A 66 1.48 -1.17 16.82
CA PRO A 66 0.53 -2.20 17.23
C PRO A 66 -0.78 -1.59 17.76
N ASN A 67 -1.83 -2.42 17.86
CA ASN A 67 -3.15 -2.10 18.43
C ASN A 67 -3.97 -1.04 17.68
N VAL A 68 -3.66 -0.75 16.41
CA VAL A 68 -4.49 0.13 15.56
C VAL A 68 -5.49 -0.71 14.78
N LEU A 69 -6.77 -0.61 15.15
CA LEU A 69 -7.88 -1.36 14.55
C LEU A 69 -7.96 -1.22 13.01
N GLN A 70 -7.64 -0.04 12.49
CA GLN A 70 -7.66 0.23 11.05
C GLN A 70 -6.67 -0.65 10.28
N ILE A 71 -5.51 -0.97 10.85
CA ILE A 71 -4.49 -1.82 10.22
C ILE A 71 -4.99 -3.27 10.16
N ALA A 72 -5.52 -3.77 11.28
CA ALA A 72 -6.08 -5.13 11.35
C ALA A 72 -7.22 -5.31 10.32
N TYR A 73 -8.13 -4.33 10.23
CA TYR A 73 -9.24 -4.37 9.27
C TYR A 73 -8.75 -4.39 7.80
N ARG A 74 -7.72 -3.61 7.48
CA ARG A 74 -7.10 -3.58 6.14
C ARG A 74 -6.46 -4.92 5.77
N ARG A 75 -5.75 -5.57 6.71
CA ARG A 75 -5.13 -6.89 6.49
C ARG A 75 -6.17 -7.97 6.19
N ILE A 76 -7.23 -8.05 7.01
CA ILE A 76 -8.32 -9.01 6.80
C ILE A 76 -8.96 -8.83 5.42
N ASN A 77 -9.21 -7.59 5.02
CA ASN A 77 -9.79 -7.29 3.72
C ASN A 77 -8.86 -7.62 2.55
N LEU A 78 -7.56 -7.40 2.69
CA LEU A 78 -6.56 -7.77 1.69
C LEU A 78 -6.52 -9.29 1.51
N GLU A 79 -6.42 -10.06 2.60
CA GLU A 79 -6.38 -11.52 2.52
C GLU A 79 -7.68 -12.11 1.96
N ARG A 80 -8.84 -11.53 2.29
CA ARG A 80 -10.12 -11.93 1.69
C ARG A 80 -10.14 -11.75 0.17
N ARG A 81 -9.52 -10.68 -0.36
CA ARG A 81 -9.42 -10.45 -1.80
C ARG A 81 -8.41 -11.39 -2.47
N ARG A 82 -7.35 -11.77 -1.76
CA ARG A 82 -6.33 -12.72 -2.23
C ARG A 82 -6.82 -14.17 -2.23
N GLY A 83 -7.65 -14.57 -1.26
CA GLY A 83 -8.16 -15.94 -1.12
C GLY A 83 -9.48 -16.22 -1.86
N GLY A 84 -10.00 -15.26 -2.63
CA GLY A 84 -11.27 -15.37 -3.37
C GLY A 84 -11.12 -15.60 -4.87
N SER A 85 -9.92 -15.97 -5.34
CA SER A 85 -9.57 -16.25 -6.74
C SER A 85 -9.25 -17.72 -6.95
#